data_AF-A0A7J8NPI6-F1
#
_entry.id   AF-A0A7J8NPI6-F1
#
_cell.length_a   1.000
_cell.length_b   1.000
_cell.length_c   1.000
_cell.angle_alpha   90.00
_cell.angle_beta   90.00
_cell.angle_gamma   90.00
#
_symmetry.space_group_name_H-M   'P 1'
#
loop_
_entity.id
_entity.type
_entity.pdbx_description
1 polymer ?
#
loop_
_entity_poly.entity_id
_entity_poly.type
_entity_poly.pdbx_seq_one_letter_code
_entity_poly.pdbx_strand_id
1 'polypeptide(L)'
;MGSASIDPVLLDDIICRLLEFKQARPGKQVQLMEGEIRQLCTVAREIFLQQPNLLELEAPIKICGDIHGQYADLLRLFEYGGFPPKANYLFLGDYVDRGKQSLETI
;
A
#
# COMPACT_ATOMS: atom_id res chain seq x y z
N MET A 1 21.21 5.82 -15.58
CA MET A 1 20.33 5.00 -14.72
C MET A 1 18.92 5.39 -15.10
N GLY A 2 18.18 4.51 -15.76
CA GLY A 2 16.84 4.82 -16.24
C GLY A 2 15.94 5.03 -15.04
N SER A 3 15.21 6.14 -15.00
CA SER A 3 14.18 6.38 -14.00
C SER A 3 13.14 5.27 -14.11
N ALA A 4 13.05 4.39 -13.10
CA ALA A 4 11.98 3.42 -13.08
C ALA A 4 10.67 4.20 -12.84
N SER A 5 9.89 4.38 -13.89
CA SER A 5 8.55 4.93 -13.79
C SER A 5 7.58 3.79 -14.00
N ILE A 6 6.58 3.69 -13.13
CA ILE A 6 5.43 2.84 -13.39
C ILE A 6 4.47 3.61 -14.30
N ASP A 7 3.90 2.92 -15.28
CA ASP A 7 2.85 3.50 -16.11
C ASP A 7 1.66 3.87 -15.20
N PRO A 8 1.21 5.14 -15.17
CA PRO A 8 0.10 5.57 -14.35
C PRO A 8 -1.17 4.74 -14.57
N VAL A 9 -1.44 4.32 -15.80
CA VAL A 9 -2.63 3.51 -16.12
C VAL A 9 -2.54 2.12 -15.48
N LEU A 10 -1.35 1.52 -15.51
CA LEU A 10 -1.09 0.24 -14.85
C LEU A 10 -1.17 0.36 -13.32
N LEU A 11 -0.62 1.44 -12.77
CA LEU A 11 -0.68 1.70 -11.33
C LEU A 11 -2.14 1.86 -10.86
N ASP A 12 -2.94 2.63 -11.60
CA ASP A 12 -4.36 2.82 -11.29
C ASP A 12 -5.16 1.51 -11.39
N ASP A 13 -4.87 0.67 -12.39
CA ASP A 13 -5.47 -0.67 -12.51
C ASP A 13 -5.12 -1.58 -11.32
N ILE A 14 -3.86 -1.61 -10.89
CA ILE A 14 -3.42 -2.36 -9.72
C ILE A 14 -4.16 -1.88 -8.46
N ILE A 15 -4.23 -0.56 -8.25
CA ILE A 15 -4.95 0.04 -7.12
C ILE A 15 -6.43 -0.35 -7.16
N CYS A 16 -7.07 -0.32 -8.33
CA CYS A 16 -8.48 -0.71 -8.48
C CYS A 16 -8.68 -2.19 -8.12
N ARG A 17 -7.85 -3.10 -8.64
CA ARG A 17 -7.89 -4.54 -8.31
C ARG A 17 -7.72 -4.80 -6.81
N LEU A 18 -6.84 -4.06 -6.15
CA LEU A 18 -6.63 -4.12 -4.71
C LEU A 18 -7.86 -3.63 -3.93
N LEU A 19 -8.47 -2.52 -4.33
CA LEU A 19 -9.64 -1.95 -3.66
C LEU A 19 -10.94 -2.74 -3.88
N GLU A 20 -11.12 -3.38 -5.04
CA GLU A 20 -12.26 -4.26 -5.33
C GLU A 20 -12.35 -5.46 -4.37
N PHE A 21 -11.25 -5.77 -3.68
CA PHE A 21 -11.21 -6.76 -2.61
C PHE A 21 -12.25 -6.52 -1.50
N LYS A 22 -12.74 -5.29 -1.32
CA LYS A 22 -13.79 -4.96 -0.35
C LYS A 22 -15.04 -5.84 -0.42
N GLN A 23 -15.41 -6.30 -1.61
CA GLN A 23 -16.62 -7.12 -1.81
C GLN A 23 -16.33 -8.62 -1.76
N ALA A 24 -15.08 -9.00 -1.55
CA ALA A 24 -14.65 -10.38 -1.58
C ALA A 24 -14.94 -11.14 -0.28
N ARG A 25 -15.17 -12.45 -0.41
CA ARG A 25 -15.21 -13.35 0.75
C ARG A 25 -13.86 -13.33 1.48
N PRO A 26 -13.83 -13.50 2.82
CA PRO A 26 -12.59 -13.65 3.57
C PRO A 26 -11.71 -14.74 2.94
N GLY A 27 -10.50 -14.39 2.51
CA GLY A 27 -9.53 -15.31 1.90
C GLY A 27 -9.53 -15.38 0.37
N LYS A 28 -10.27 -14.54 -0.36
CA LYS A 28 -9.94 -14.28 -1.77
C LYS A 28 -8.52 -13.67 -1.82
N GLN A 29 -7.80 -13.91 -2.90
CA GLN A 29 -6.50 -13.28 -3.13
C GLN A 29 -6.61 -12.34 -4.33
N VAL A 30 -5.88 -11.24 -4.31
CA VAL A 30 -5.77 -10.35 -5.46
C VAL A 30 -4.73 -10.96 -6.40
N GLN A 31 -5.10 -11.16 -7.67
CA GLN A 31 -4.17 -11.67 -8.67
C GLN A 31 -3.31 -10.53 -9.19
N LEU A 32 -2.10 -10.42 -8.63
CA LEU A 32 -1.03 -9.56 -9.13
C LEU A 32 0.05 -10.42 -9.80
N MET A 33 0.54 -9.97 -10.95
CA MET A 33 1.62 -10.65 -11.65
C MET A 33 2.96 -10.35 -10.98
N GLU A 34 3.90 -11.29 -11.02
CA GLU A 34 5.25 -11.09 -10.45
C GLU A 34 5.94 -9.83 -10.99
N GLY A 35 5.77 -9.56 -12.30
CA GLY A 35 6.32 -8.37 -12.94
C GLY A 35 5.78 -7.07 -12.35
N GLU A 36 4.48 -7.03 -12.03
CA GLU A 36 3.81 -5.87 -11.41
C GLU A 36 4.36 -5.65 -10.01
N ILE A 37 4.44 -6.71 -9.20
CA ILE A 37 4.97 -6.64 -7.83
C ILE A 37 6.42 -6.19 -7.83
N ARG A 38 7.25 -6.74 -8.71
CA ARG A 38 8.67 -6.36 -8.84
C ARG A 38 8.82 -4.89 -9.22
N GLN A 39 7.96 -4.40 -10.11
CA GLN A 39 7.97 -3.00 -10.53
C GLN A 39 7.57 -2.08 -9.38
N LEU A 40 6.51 -2.40 -8.64
CA LEU A 40 6.11 -1.66 -7.42
C LEU A 40 7.26 -1.57 -6.42
N CYS A 41 7.91 -2.69 -6.10
CA CYS A 41 9.05 -2.71 -5.17
C CYS A 41 10.23 -1.86 -5.68
N THR A 42 10.49 -1.87 -6.98
CA THR A 42 11.60 -1.10 -7.58
C THR A 42 11.34 0.40 -7.49
N VAL A 43 10.14 0.83 -7.87
CA VAL A 43 9.73 2.25 -7.85
C VAL A 43 9.62 2.75 -6.42
N ALA A 44 8.98 1.99 -5.52
CA ALA A 44 8.87 2.35 -4.10
C ALA A 44 10.26 2.49 -3.45
N ARG A 45 11.19 1.57 -3.73
CA ARG A 45 12.58 1.67 -3.26
C ARG A 45 13.26 2.95 -3.74
N GLU A 46 13.07 3.33 -5.00
CA GLU A 46 13.64 4.60 -5.52
C GLU A 46 13.06 5.81 -4.78
N ILE A 47 11.75 5.83 -4.52
CA ILE A 47 11.09 6.90 -3.74
C ILE A 47 11.65 6.97 -2.32
N PHE A 48 11.78 5.83 -1.63
CA PHE A 48 12.34 5.80 -0.27
C PHE A 48 13.79 6.27 -0.23
N LEU A 49 14.60 5.95 -1.25
CA LEU A 49 15.99 6.42 -1.33
C LEU A 49 16.12 7.92 -1.62
N GLN A 50 15.10 8.53 -2.24
CA GLN A 50 15.05 9.97 -2.50
C GLN A 50 14.59 10.77 -1.28
N GLN A 51 13.87 10.14 -0.36
CA GLN A 51 13.38 10.77 0.88
C GLN A 51 14.41 10.67 2.01
N PRO A 52 14.38 11.58 2.99
CA PRO A 52 15.27 11.50 4.14
C PRO A 52 14.88 10.33 5.06
N ASN A 53 15.89 9.69 5.68
CA ASN A 53 15.67 8.62 6.66
C ASN A 53 14.87 9.08 7.89
N LEU A 54 14.96 10.38 8.22
CA LEU A 54 14.15 11.03 9.24
C LEU A 54 13.14 11.94 8.53
N LEU A 55 11.88 11.48 8.47
CA LEU A 55 10.80 12.23 7.83
C LEU A 55 10.36 13.39 8.72
N GLU A 56 10.26 14.58 8.13
CA GLU A 56 9.62 15.75 8.72
C GLU A 56 8.23 15.90 8.09
N LEU A 57 7.18 15.79 8.90
CA LEU A 57 5.79 15.72 8.44
C LEU A 57 4.93 16.79 9.12
N GLU A 58 3.98 17.35 8.38
CA GLU A 58 3.04 18.36 8.88
C GLU A 58 1.65 17.78 9.13
N ALA A 59 0.94 18.34 10.10
CA ALA A 59 -0.45 18.01 10.37
C ALA A 59 -1.39 18.63 9.30
N PRO A 60 -2.54 18.02 8.99
CA PRO A 60 -3.12 16.82 9.60
C PRO A 60 -2.58 15.51 9.03
N ILE A 61 -2.26 14.56 9.91
CA ILE A 61 -1.80 13.21 9.54
C ILE A 61 -2.45 12.14 10.43
N LYS A 62 -2.74 10.98 9.86
CA LYS A 62 -3.24 9.80 10.56
C LYS A 62 -2.10 8.82 10.77
N ILE A 63 -1.85 8.44 12.01
CA ILE A 63 -0.78 7.51 12.36
C ILE A 63 -1.39 6.12 12.56
N CYS A 64 -0.82 5.12 11.90
CA CYS A 64 -1.27 3.73 11.92
C CYS A 64 -0.15 2.83 12.43
N GLY A 65 -0.47 1.96 13.39
CA GLY A 65 0.44 0.94 13.88
C GLY A 65 0.40 -0.33 13.01
N ASP A 66 0.72 -1.45 13.64
CA ASP A 66 0.89 -2.76 13.01
C ASP A 66 -0.36 -3.22 12.26
N ILE A 67 -0.16 -3.78 11.07
CA ILE A 67 -1.23 -4.33 10.22
C ILE A 67 -1.13 -5.85 10.11
N HIS A 68 0.10 -6.39 10.08
CA HIS A 68 0.39 -7.82 10.03
C HIS A 68 -0.45 -8.59 9.00
N GLY A 69 -0.53 -8.14 7.76
CA GLY A 69 -1.23 -8.84 6.68
C GLY A 69 -2.74 -8.93 6.86
N GLN A 70 -3.35 -8.11 7.73
CA GLN A 70 -4.79 -7.99 7.90
C GLN A 70 -5.39 -6.99 6.89
N TYR A 71 -5.32 -7.33 5.60
CA TYR A 71 -5.71 -6.43 4.52
C TYR A 71 -7.14 -5.88 4.62
N ALA A 72 -8.09 -6.69 5.06
CA ALA A 72 -9.47 -6.25 5.27
C ALA A 72 -9.59 -5.13 6.33
N ASP A 73 -8.75 -5.17 7.37
CA ASP A 73 -8.74 -4.15 8.42
C ASP A 73 -8.04 -2.87 7.93
N LEU A 74 -7.02 -2.99 7.09
CA LEU A 74 -6.41 -1.84 6.38
C LEU A 74 -7.44 -1.12 5.49
N LEU A 75 -8.26 -1.86 4.73
CA LEU A 75 -9.31 -1.27 3.90
C LEU A 75 -10.37 -0.54 4.74
N ARG A 76 -10.75 -1.10 5.90
CA ARG A 76 -11.65 -0.43 6.85
C ARG A 76 -11.02 0.83 7.42
N LEU A 77 -9.72 0.81 7.73
CA LEU A 77 -9.00 1.98 8.21
C LEU A 77 -9.13 3.14 7.21
N PHE A 78 -8.96 2.88 5.91
CA PHE A 78 -9.16 3.89 4.87
C PHE A 78 -10.63 4.31 4.69
N GLU A 79 -11.61 3.44 4.96
CA GLU A 79 -13.03 3.84 4.96
C GLU A 79 -13.35 4.85 6.05
N TYR A 80 -12.89 4.61 7.28
CA TYR A 80 -13.11 5.50 8.41
C TYR A 80 -12.22 6.74 8.37
N GLY A 81 -10.97 6.58 7.92
CA GLY A 81 -9.99 7.65 7.85
C GLY A 81 -10.06 8.50 6.59
N GLY A 82 -10.67 8.00 5.52
CA GLY A 82 -10.62 8.58 4.18
C GLY A 82 -9.47 8.03 3.36
N PHE A 83 -9.73 7.67 2.11
CA PHE A 83 -8.72 7.15 1.19
C PHE A 83 -7.70 8.23 0.82
N PRO A 84 -6.40 7.88 0.67
CA PRO A 84 -5.44 8.77 0.03
C PRO A 84 -5.94 9.22 -1.35
N PRO A 85 -5.72 10.47 -1.78
CA PRO A 85 -4.97 11.54 -1.10
C PRO A 85 -5.84 12.41 -0.16
N LYS A 86 -7.09 12.03 0.16
CA LYS A 86 -7.99 12.85 1.01
C LYS A 86 -7.52 12.97 2.45
N ALA A 87 -6.70 12.02 2.92
CA ALA A 87 -6.05 12.05 4.22
C ALA A 87 -4.59 11.59 4.08
N ASN A 88 -3.70 12.21 4.85
CA ASN A 88 -2.29 11.82 4.93
C ASN A 88 -2.13 10.69 5.96
N TYR A 89 -1.28 9.71 5.65
CA TYR A 89 -1.02 8.56 6.51
C TYR A 89 0.46 8.41 6.82
N LEU A 90 0.76 8.05 8.07
CA LEU A 90 2.06 7.55 8.51
C LEU A 90 1.87 6.16 9.11
N PHE A 91 2.46 5.15 8.48
CA PHE A 91 2.48 3.80 9.01
C PHE A 91 3.81 3.53 9.74
N LEU A 92 3.73 2.86 10.88
CA LEU A 92 4.88 2.66 11.78
C LEU A 92 5.64 1.35 11.57
N GLY A 93 5.24 0.52 10.60
CA GLY A 93 5.88 -0.76 10.30
C GLY A 93 4.95 -1.95 10.50
N ASP A 94 5.54 -3.14 10.60
CA ASP A 94 4.85 -4.42 10.83
C ASP A 94 3.66 -4.66 9.89
N TYR A 95 3.94 -4.50 8.58
CA TYR A 95 2.97 -4.71 7.51
C TYR A 95 2.65 -6.18 7.25
N VAL A 96 3.62 -7.09 7.44
CA VAL A 96 3.58 -8.49 6.95
C VAL A 96 3.67 -9.52 8.09
N ASP A 97 3.91 -10.79 7.73
CA ASP A 97 4.08 -11.99 8.56
C ASP A 97 2.82 -12.70 9.06
N ARG A 98 2.13 -12.17 10.08
CA ARG A 98 1.18 -12.98 10.89
C ARG A 98 -0.17 -13.22 10.21
N GLY A 99 -0.53 -12.36 9.26
CA GLY A 99 -1.83 -12.39 8.58
C GLY A 99 -1.84 -13.24 7.33
N LYS A 100 -3.05 -13.41 6.79
CA LYS A 100 -3.29 -14.26 5.61
C LYS A 100 -3.09 -13.53 4.28
N GLN A 101 -2.98 -12.21 4.30
CA GLN A 101 -3.01 -11.34 3.13
C GLN A 101 -1.87 -10.32 3.16
N SER A 102 -0.67 -10.80 3.53
CA SER A 102 0.54 -9.98 3.62
C SER A 102 0.92 -9.37 2.28
N LEU A 103 0.69 -10.07 1.17
CA LEU A 103 1.02 -9.59 -0.17
C LEU A 103 0.12 -8.43 -0.60
N GLU A 104 -1.18 -8.49 -0.30
CA GLU A 104 -2.10 -7.39 -0.59
C GLU A 104 -1.90 -6.19 0.33
N THR A 105 -1.29 -6.41 1.50
CA THR A 105 -1.05 -5.37 2.50
C THR A 105 0.18 -4.50 2.20
N ILE A 106 1.19 -5.06 1.52
CA ILE A 106 2.50 -4.41 1.30
C ILE A 106 2.67 -3.88 -0.13
#